data_AF-A0A7J7VJL5-F1
#
_entry.id   AF-A0A7J7VJL5-F1
#
_cell.length_a   1.000
_cell.length_b   1.000
_cell.length_c   1.000
_cell.angle_alpha   90.00
_cell.angle_beta   90.00
_cell.angle_gamma   90.00
#
_symmetry.space_group_name_H-M   'P 1'
#
loop_
_entity.id
_entity.type
_entity.pdbx_description
1 polymer ?
#
loop_
_entity_poly.entity_id
_entity_poly.type
_entity_poly.pdbx_seq_one_letter_code
_entity_poly.pdbx_strand_id
1 'polypeptide(L)'
;MVLEGNPDVGSPRTSDLQHPGSQGSCILSSGEDVQPGEEPIKYGELIVLGYNGCLSSGDKGRRRSRLALNRRPHANGVKPDVMHHISTPLVSKALSNRGQHSISYTLSRSHSVIVEYTHDSDTDMFQIGRSTENMIDFVVTDTSPGGGVAEGPSPQSTISRYACRILCDRRPPYIARIYAAGFDASSNIFLGERAAKWRTPDGLMDGLTTNGVLVMHPAGGFSEDSAPGVWREISVCGNVYTLRDSRSAQQRGKLVGGLHPPPSPRSHPSWDLQICPSPCPSQEVVSSPPARGSPTGSRCRLLHRGDQATVPKYHPCWRSMG
;
A
#
# COMPACT_ATOMS: atom_id res chain seq x y z
N MET A 1 47.57 -16.28 -43.60
CA MET A 1 48.91 -16.90 -43.68
C MET A 1 49.80 -16.22 -42.64
N VAL A 2 50.55 -17.04 -41.92
CA VAL A 2 51.43 -16.72 -40.77
C VAL A 2 52.85 -16.46 -41.26
N LEU A 3 53.66 -15.78 -40.42
CA LEU A 3 55.12 -15.86 -40.16
C LEU A 3 55.80 -14.48 -40.25
N GLU A 4 56.13 -13.85 -39.11
CA GLU A 4 57.42 -13.89 -38.33
C GLU A 4 58.42 -12.80 -38.80
N GLY A 5 59.21 -12.11 -37.97
CA GLY A 5 59.56 -12.29 -36.55
C GLY A 5 60.27 -11.05 -35.95
N ASN A 6 60.59 -11.16 -34.65
CA ASN A 6 61.26 -10.21 -33.76
C ASN A 6 62.81 -10.39 -33.81
N PRO A 7 63.64 -9.49 -33.23
CA PRO A 7 64.11 -9.75 -31.84
C PRO A 7 64.41 -8.53 -30.95
N ASP A 8 63.95 -8.64 -29.69
CA ASP A 8 64.66 -8.58 -28.39
C ASP A 8 65.68 -7.47 -28.04
N VAL A 9 65.50 -6.81 -26.88
CA VAL A 9 66.49 -6.62 -25.78
C VAL A 9 65.79 -6.06 -24.51
N GLY A 10 65.79 -6.85 -23.42
CA GLY A 10 66.37 -6.44 -22.12
C GLY A 10 65.47 -5.91 -20.97
N SER A 11 65.10 -6.78 -20.03
CA SER A 11 64.55 -6.45 -18.68
C SER A 11 65.64 -6.12 -17.63
N PRO A 12 65.30 -5.72 -16.38
CA PRO A 12 65.32 -6.74 -15.31
C PRO A 12 64.27 -6.63 -14.16
N ARG A 13 63.79 -7.83 -13.73
CA ARG A 13 63.64 -8.42 -12.36
C ARG A 13 63.03 -7.58 -11.21
N THR A 14 61.83 -7.87 -10.69
CA THR A 14 61.36 -8.91 -9.73
C THR A 14 62.05 -8.96 -8.35
N SER A 15 61.27 -8.73 -7.28
CA SER A 15 61.52 -9.27 -5.93
C SER A 15 60.20 -9.40 -5.16
N ASP A 16 59.88 -10.64 -4.77
CA ASP A 16 58.81 -11.06 -3.87
C ASP A 16 59.04 -10.57 -2.42
N LEU A 17 57.98 -10.51 -1.61
CA LEU A 17 57.88 -11.14 -0.27
C LEU A 17 56.57 -10.78 0.48
N GLN A 18 55.70 -11.80 0.57
CA GLN A 18 54.95 -12.31 1.75
C GLN A 18 54.24 -11.40 2.77
N HIS A 19 52.97 -11.76 3.02
CA HIS A 19 52.15 -11.47 4.21
C HIS A 19 52.81 -11.87 5.54
N PRO A 20 52.45 -11.19 6.65
CA PRO A 20 51.50 -11.77 7.60
C PRO A 20 50.45 -10.76 8.12
N GLY A 21 49.30 -11.27 8.57
CA GLY A 21 48.21 -10.46 9.11
C GLY A 21 48.41 -10.03 10.57
N SER A 22 47.70 -8.97 10.98
CA SER A 22 46.99 -8.84 12.26
C SER A 22 46.54 -7.38 12.49
N GLN A 23 45.22 -7.22 12.62
CA GLN A 23 44.44 -6.28 13.46
C GLN A 23 44.79 -4.78 13.51
N GLY A 24 43.77 -3.93 13.30
CA GLY A 24 43.84 -2.51 13.64
C GLY A 24 42.69 -1.60 13.19
N SER A 25 41.50 -1.82 13.75
CA SER A 25 40.45 -0.82 14.04
C SER A 25 39.92 0.11 12.92
N CYS A 26 38.80 -0.30 12.33
CA CYS A 26 37.85 0.58 11.64
C CYS A 26 37.05 1.39 12.67
N ILE A 27 37.13 2.73 12.65
CA ILE A 27 36.18 3.58 13.39
C ILE A 27 34.89 3.65 12.57
N LEU A 28 33.92 2.81 12.95
CA LEU A 28 32.54 2.87 12.49
C LEU A 28 31.78 3.93 13.27
N SER A 29 31.29 4.94 12.55
CA SER A 29 30.29 5.88 13.07
C SER A 29 28.98 5.12 13.30
N SER A 30 28.44 5.29 14.51
CA SER A 30 27.30 4.59 15.11
C SER A 30 26.05 4.56 14.23
N GLY A 31 25.74 3.37 13.67
CA GLY A 31 24.37 3.00 13.35
C GLY A 31 23.65 2.62 14.65
N GLU A 32 22.44 3.12 14.84
CA GLU A 32 21.55 2.62 15.88
C GLU A 32 21.24 1.15 15.58
N ASP A 33 21.82 0.29 16.40
CA ASP A 33 21.73 -1.16 16.35
C ASP A 33 20.29 -1.58 16.72
N VAL A 34 19.62 -2.24 15.77
CA VAL A 34 18.34 -2.91 16.05
C VAL A 34 18.65 -4.06 17.00
N GLN A 35 18.15 -3.96 18.24
CA GLN A 35 18.29 -5.04 19.22
C GLN A 35 17.78 -6.36 18.63
N PRO A 36 18.62 -7.42 18.55
CA PRO A 36 18.20 -8.71 18.03
C PRO A 36 17.24 -9.36 19.04
N GLY A 37 15.93 -9.24 18.80
CA GLY A 37 14.90 -9.84 19.66
C GLY A 37 13.51 -9.22 19.59
N GLU A 38 13.37 -8.01 19.03
CA GLU A 38 12.04 -7.41 18.85
C GLU A 38 11.37 -7.94 17.58
N GLU A 39 10.18 -8.53 17.72
CA GLU A 39 9.36 -8.89 16.57
C GLU A 39 9.07 -7.65 15.72
N PRO A 40 9.15 -7.74 14.38
CA PRO A 40 8.85 -6.61 13.51
C PRO A 40 7.40 -6.19 13.71
N ILE A 41 7.19 -4.92 14.09
CA ILE A 41 5.85 -4.37 14.32
C ILE A 41 5.03 -4.48 13.03
N LYS A 42 3.95 -5.26 13.07
CA LYS A 42 2.98 -5.38 11.99
C LYS A 42 1.86 -4.36 12.19
N TYR A 43 1.76 -3.38 11.29
CA TYR A 43 0.64 -2.44 11.25
C TYR A 43 -0.64 -3.13 10.83
N GLY A 44 -0.53 -4.12 9.94
CA GLY A 44 -1.69 -4.77 9.38
C GLY A 44 -1.43 -5.51 8.09
N GLU A 45 -2.47 -5.66 7.27
CA GLU A 45 -2.42 -6.46 6.07
C GLU A 45 -3.47 -6.10 5.03
N LEU A 46 -3.08 -6.22 3.76
CA LEU A 46 -3.95 -6.08 2.60
C LEU A 46 -4.17 -7.43 1.94
N ILE A 47 -5.40 -7.71 1.53
CA ILE A 47 -5.80 -8.94 0.84
C ILE A 47 -6.55 -8.56 -0.43
N VAL A 48 -6.17 -9.16 -1.56
CA VAL A 48 -6.90 -9.05 -2.82
C VAL A 48 -8.06 -10.04 -2.81
N LEU A 49 -9.28 -9.52 -2.83
CA LEU A 49 -10.49 -10.34 -2.89
C LEU A 49 -10.71 -10.92 -4.30
N GLY A 50 -11.42 -12.05 -4.39
CA GLY A 50 -11.80 -12.69 -5.66
C GLY A 50 -10.82 -13.76 -6.18
N TYR A 51 -9.77 -14.09 -5.40
CA TYR A 51 -8.72 -15.02 -5.80
C TYR A 51 -8.56 -16.23 -4.86
N ASN A 52 -9.48 -16.46 -3.90
CA ASN A 52 -9.43 -17.59 -2.95
C ASN A 52 -8.07 -17.80 -2.25
N GLY A 53 -7.32 -16.72 -2.01
CA GLY A 53 -6.04 -16.76 -1.31
C GLY A 53 -4.79 -16.90 -2.19
N CYS A 54 -4.90 -16.98 -3.51
CA CYS A 54 -3.73 -16.93 -4.41
C CYS A 54 -4.08 -16.35 -5.79
N LEU A 55 -3.21 -15.51 -6.36
CA LEU A 55 -3.46 -14.99 -7.71
C LEU A 55 -3.47 -16.12 -8.75
N SER A 56 -4.24 -15.98 -9.83
CA SER A 56 -4.35 -16.99 -10.89
C SER A 56 -3.01 -17.33 -11.58
N SER A 57 -2.05 -16.40 -11.57
CA SER A 57 -0.68 -16.59 -12.09
C SER A 57 0.36 -16.97 -11.02
N GLY A 58 -0.13 -17.26 -9.81
CA GLY A 58 0.67 -17.42 -8.60
C GLY A 58 1.17 -16.09 -8.03
N ASP A 59 1.53 -16.11 -6.76
CA ASP A 59 2.14 -14.97 -6.09
C ASP A 59 3.63 -14.89 -6.48
N LYS A 60 4.05 -13.76 -7.06
CA LYS A 60 5.42 -13.51 -7.55
C LYS A 60 5.89 -12.13 -7.12
N GLY A 61 6.86 -12.09 -6.21
CA GLY A 61 7.45 -10.85 -5.70
C GLY A 61 6.38 -9.92 -5.12
N ARG A 62 6.24 -8.72 -5.70
CA ARG A 62 5.27 -7.69 -5.26
C ARG A 62 3.86 -7.89 -5.82
N ARG A 63 3.70 -8.78 -6.81
CA ARG A 63 2.40 -9.20 -7.35
C ARG A 63 1.95 -10.44 -6.59
N ARG A 64 1.11 -10.25 -5.58
CA ARG A 64 0.67 -11.30 -4.67
C ARG A 64 -0.77 -11.09 -4.22
N SER A 65 -1.37 -12.09 -3.62
CA SER A 65 -2.75 -12.04 -3.11
C SER A 65 -2.83 -11.34 -1.74
N ARG A 66 -1.71 -11.23 -1.02
CA ARG A 66 -1.65 -10.70 0.35
C ARG A 66 -0.35 -9.91 0.60
N LEU A 67 -0.45 -8.78 1.28
CA LEU A 67 0.70 -7.96 1.70
C LEU A 67 0.58 -7.61 3.17
N ALA A 68 1.53 -8.08 3.99
CA ALA A 68 1.70 -7.56 5.35
C ALA A 68 2.37 -6.18 5.33
N LEU A 69 1.80 -5.23 6.07
CA LEU A 69 2.34 -3.89 6.26
C LEU A 69 3.08 -3.88 7.60
N ASN A 70 4.41 -3.80 7.56
CA ASN A 70 5.25 -3.81 8.75
C ASN A 70 6.00 -2.48 8.87
N ARG A 71 6.30 -2.07 10.11
CA ARG A 71 7.16 -0.92 10.37
C ARG A 71 8.46 -1.05 9.60
N ARG A 72 8.76 -0.02 8.80
CA ARG A 72 10.00 0.01 8.02
C ARG A 72 11.20 0.29 8.93
N PRO A 73 12.40 -0.19 8.59
CA PRO A 73 13.63 0.17 9.32
C PRO A 73 13.80 1.68 9.43
N HIS A 74 13.61 2.39 8.31
CA HIS A 74 13.63 3.85 8.24
C HIS A 74 12.26 4.37 7.81
N ALA A 75 11.83 5.46 8.46
CA ALA A 75 10.61 6.16 8.06
C ALA A 75 10.73 6.60 6.60
N ASN A 76 9.64 6.48 5.85
CA ASN A 76 9.54 6.98 4.48
C ASN A 76 8.24 7.76 4.25
N GLY A 77 7.57 8.13 5.33
CA GLY A 77 6.39 8.98 5.31
C GLY A 77 6.68 10.37 4.74
N VAL A 78 5.60 11.03 4.31
CA VAL A 78 5.64 12.39 3.78
C VAL A 78 4.45 13.19 4.27
N LYS A 79 4.64 14.50 4.43
CA LYS A 79 3.59 15.45 4.84
C LYS A 79 3.63 16.73 4.00
N PRO A 80 2.48 17.40 3.78
CA PRO A 80 2.45 18.66 3.04
C PRO A 80 3.36 19.70 3.70
N ASP A 81 4.02 20.52 2.88
CA ASP A 81 4.91 21.59 3.30
C ASP A 81 4.55 22.91 2.59
N VAL A 82 5.28 23.28 1.54
CA VAL A 82 5.10 24.56 0.84
C VAL A 82 4.15 24.43 -0.35
N MET A 83 3.31 25.46 -0.58
CA MET A 83 2.45 25.57 -1.76
C MET A 83 2.92 26.69 -2.70
N HIS A 84 3.11 26.35 -3.97
CA HIS A 84 3.52 27.27 -5.03
C HIS A 84 2.38 27.50 -6.03
N HIS A 85 2.10 28.77 -6.33
CA HIS A 85 1.23 29.17 -7.43
C HIS A 85 2.09 29.48 -8.67
N ILE A 86 1.86 28.73 -9.76
CA ILE A 86 2.69 28.81 -10.97
C ILE A 86 1.82 29.24 -12.13
N SER A 87 2.22 30.35 -12.76
CA SER A 87 1.52 30.94 -13.90
C SER A 87 2.13 30.58 -15.27
N THR A 88 3.22 29.80 -15.28
CA THR A 88 3.92 29.41 -16.52
C THR A 88 4.47 27.99 -16.42
N PRO A 89 4.15 27.09 -17.39
CA PRO A 89 4.59 25.68 -17.37
C PRO A 89 6.11 25.47 -17.38
N LEU A 90 6.88 26.44 -17.86
CA LEU A 90 8.35 26.36 -17.88
C LEU A 90 8.94 26.42 -16.46
N VAL A 91 8.24 27.07 -15.52
CA VAL A 91 8.65 27.21 -14.12
C VAL A 91 8.35 25.93 -13.32
N SER A 92 7.31 25.17 -13.68
CA SER A 92 6.94 23.95 -12.95
C SER A 92 7.98 22.83 -13.02
N LYS A 93 8.68 22.68 -14.15
CA LYS A 93 9.83 21.76 -14.26
C LYS A 93 11.04 22.23 -13.47
N ALA A 94 11.21 23.54 -13.29
CA ALA A 94 12.34 24.12 -12.56
C ALA A 94 12.17 24.06 -11.04
N LEU A 95 10.92 24.03 -10.56
CA LEU A 95 10.58 23.95 -9.13
C LEU A 95 10.54 22.52 -8.58
N SER A 96 10.76 21.48 -9.40
CA SER A 96 10.94 20.13 -8.85
C SER A 96 12.28 20.06 -8.12
N ASN A 97 12.24 20.23 -6.81
CA ASN A 97 13.39 19.93 -5.96
C ASN A 97 13.68 18.42 -6.08
N ARG A 98 14.83 18.08 -6.67
CA ARG A 98 15.22 16.68 -6.91
C ARG A 98 15.40 15.98 -5.57
N GLY A 99 14.38 15.23 -5.14
CA GLY A 99 14.40 14.46 -3.89
C GLY A 99 13.20 14.70 -2.98
N GLN A 100 12.35 15.70 -3.26
CA GLN A 100 11.10 15.92 -2.54
C GLN A 100 9.90 15.40 -3.32
N HIS A 101 8.88 14.96 -2.57
CA HIS A 101 7.63 14.55 -3.15
C HIS A 101 6.78 15.78 -3.47
N SER A 102 5.90 15.68 -4.47
CA SER A 102 5.02 16.80 -4.83
C SER A 102 3.66 16.35 -5.36
N ILE A 103 2.67 17.24 -5.27
CA ILE A 103 1.37 17.08 -5.91
C ILE A 103 1.12 18.29 -6.80
N SER A 104 0.96 18.02 -8.09
CA SER A 104 0.73 19.01 -9.13
C SER A 104 -0.74 19.08 -9.50
N TYR A 105 -1.39 20.20 -9.20
CA TYR A 105 -2.77 20.51 -9.56
C TYR A 105 -2.80 21.47 -10.76
N THR A 106 -3.03 20.95 -11.96
CA THR A 106 -3.12 21.77 -13.17
C THR A 106 -4.52 22.35 -13.33
N LEU A 107 -4.72 23.60 -12.93
CA LEU A 107 -6.00 24.32 -12.99
C LEU A 107 -6.36 24.72 -14.42
N SER A 108 -5.38 25.17 -15.20
CA SER A 108 -5.51 25.51 -16.62
C SER A 108 -4.17 25.34 -17.34
N ARG A 109 -4.14 25.58 -18.66
CA ARG A 109 -2.90 25.59 -19.47
C ARG A 109 -1.83 26.55 -18.96
N SER A 110 -2.25 27.62 -18.27
CA SER A 110 -1.36 28.64 -17.71
C SER A 110 -1.22 28.55 -16.20
N HIS A 111 -2.16 27.94 -15.47
CA HIS A 111 -2.15 27.97 -14.01
C HIS A 111 -2.04 26.57 -13.41
N SER A 112 -1.02 26.36 -12.60
CA SER A 112 -0.84 25.18 -11.78
C SER A 112 -0.56 25.56 -10.34
N VAL A 113 -1.00 24.71 -9.41
CA VAL A 113 -0.58 24.77 -8.01
C VAL A 113 0.24 23.53 -7.72
N ILE A 114 1.43 23.71 -7.18
CA ILE A 114 2.28 22.59 -6.73
C ILE A 114 2.36 22.64 -5.23
N VAL A 115 2.06 21.52 -4.58
CA VAL A 115 2.25 21.34 -3.14
C VAL A 115 3.43 20.41 -2.95
N GLU A 116 4.48 20.91 -2.32
CA GLU A 116 5.65 20.13 -1.92
C GLU A 116 5.35 19.33 -0.66
N TYR A 117 5.99 18.17 -0.57
CA TYR A 117 5.88 17.26 0.54
C TYR A 117 7.27 16.97 1.09
N THR A 118 7.42 17.23 2.39
CA THR A 118 8.65 16.98 3.12
C THR A 118 8.61 15.63 3.82
N HIS A 119 9.77 15.15 4.25
CA HIS A 119 9.88 13.89 4.98
C HIS A 119 9.12 13.95 6.31
N ASP A 120 8.41 12.88 6.62
CA ASP A 120 7.76 12.68 7.91
C ASP A 120 8.36 11.47 8.64
N SER A 121 9.09 11.74 9.72
CA SER A 121 9.77 10.73 10.53
C SER A 121 8.80 9.87 11.35
N ASP A 122 7.55 10.30 11.47
CA ASP A 122 6.55 9.68 12.32
C ASP A 122 5.64 8.69 11.56
N THR A 123 5.78 8.57 10.24
CA THR A 123 4.92 7.69 9.42
C THR A 123 5.71 6.82 8.45
N ASP A 124 5.13 5.68 8.09
CA ASP A 124 5.56 4.83 6.98
C ASP A 124 4.53 4.89 5.86
N MET A 125 4.99 5.05 4.62
CA MET A 125 4.16 5.05 3.42
C MET A 125 4.31 3.74 2.65
N PHE A 126 3.17 3.20 2.20
CA PHE A 126 3.06 2.07 1.28
C PHE A 126 2.23 2.46 0.07
N GLN A 127 2.69 2.13 -1.14
CA GLN A 127 1.99 2.45 -2.37
C GLN A 127 1.42 1.22 -3.07
N ILE A 128 0.20 1.37 -3.56
CA ILE A 128 -0.54 0.31 -4.24
C ILE A 128 -0.90 0.80 -5.63
N GLY A 129 -0.76 -0.06 -6.63
CA GLY A 129 -1.14 0.25 -8.00
C GLY A 129 -0.82 -0.87 -8.96
N ARG A 130 -1.13 -0.67 -10.24
CA ARG A 130 -0.82 -1.67 -11.28
C ARG A 130 0.59 -1.57 -11.86
N SER A 131 1.33 -0.49 -11.58
CA SER A 131 2.70 -0.36 -12.07
C SER A 131 3.61 -1.36 -11.36
N THR A 132 4.59 -1.91 -12.06
CA THR A 132 5.65 -2.77 -11.51
C THR A 132 6.88 -1.97 -11.10
N GLU A 133 6.85 -0.65 -11.20
CA GLU A 133 7.94 0.24 -10.78
C GLU A 133 8.27 0.08 -9.29
N ASN A 134 9.53 0.30 -8.93
CA ASN A 134 10.07 -0.09 -7.61
C ASN A 134 9.39 0.57 -6.41
N MET A 135 8.79 1.76 -6.58
CA MET A 135 8.11 2.43 -5.47
C MET A 135 6.67 1.95 -5.22
N ILE A 136 6.17 0.98 -5.99
CA ILE A 136 4.93 0.26 -5.69
C ILE A 136 5.24 -0.93 -4.78
N ASP A 137 4.70 -0.93 -3.57
CA ASP A 137 4.84 -2.02 -2.61
C ASP A 137 3.90 -3.19 -2.92
N PHE A 138 2.69 -2.89 -3.41
CA PHE A 138 1.69 -3.89 -3.75
C PHE A 138 1.18 -3.73 -5.18
N VAL A 139 1.53 -4.70 -6.03
CA VAL A 139 1.11 -4.69 -7.44
C VAL A 139 -0.23 -5.40 -7.57
N VAL A 140 -1.27 -4.65 -7.92
CA VAL A 140 -2.64 -5.16 -8.11
C VAL A 140 -3.05 -5.04 -9.58
N THR A 141 -3.61 -6.11 -10.13
CA THR A 141 -4.14 -6.18 -11.50
C THR A 141 -5.64 -6.39 -11.49
N ASP A 142 -6.34 -6.07 -12.59
CA ASP A 142 -7.78 -6.27 -12.68
C ASP A 142 -8.17 -7.73 -12.41
N THR A 143 -9.22 -7.90 -11.61
CA THR A 143 -9.82 -9.20 -11.34
C THR A 143 -10.70 -9.59 -12.52
N SER A 144 -10.36 -10.68 -13.21
CA SER A 144 -11.22 -11.25 -14.25
C SER A 144 -12.44 -11.90 -13.59
N PRO A 145 -13.68 -11.61 -14.05
CA PRO A 145 -14.84 -12.37 -13.62
C PRO A 145 -14.64 -13.83 -14.02
N GLY A 146 -14.59 -14.76 -13.05
CA GLY A 146 -14.56 -16.20 -13.31
C GLY A 146 -13.22 -16.91 -13.17
N GLY A 147 -12.17 -16.29 -12.59
CA GLY A 147 -10.91 -16.99 -12.26
C GLY A 147 -10.08 -17.46 -13.46
N GLY A 148 -10.52 -17.13 -14.69
CA GLY A 148 -9.83 -17.46 -15.93
C GLY A 148 -8.52 -16.68 -16.08
N VAL A 149 -7.51 -17.38 -16.57
CA VAL A 149 -6.17 -16.85 -16.86
C VAL A 149 -6.25 -15.88 -18.03
N ALA A 150 -6.39 -14.59 -17.74
CA ALA A 150 -5.97 -13.55 -18.68
C ALA A 150 -4.47 -13.35 -18.48
N GLU A 151 -3.65 -14.02 -19.29
CA GLU A 151 -2.21 -13.75 -19.33
C GLU A 151 -1.96 -12.38 -19.98
N GLY A 152 -1.36 -11.48 -19.22
CA GLY A 152 -0.98 -10.14 -19.66
C GLY A 152 -1.79 -9.02 -19.01
N PRO A 153 -1.27 -7.78 -19.03
CA PRO A 153 -2.09 -6.62 -18.69
C PRO A 153 -3.31 -6.61 -19.61
N SER A 154 -4.52 -6.58 -19.06
CA SER A 154 -5.68 -6.34 -19.90
C SER A 154 -5.46 -4.99 -20.62
N PRO A 155 -5.71 -4.90 -21.94
CA PRO A 155 -5.52 -3.65 -22.69
C PRO A 155 -6.44 -2.51 -22.19
N GLN A 156 -7.33 -2.80 -21.25
CA GLN A 156 -8.35 -1.91 -20.73
C GLN A 156 -8.41 -1.89 -19.20
N SER A 157 -7.27 -2.08 -18.53
CA SER A 157 -7.16 -1.99 -17.06
C SER A 157 -7.74 -0.68 -16.55
N THR A 158 -8.65 -0.76 -15.57
CA THR A 158 -9.25 0.44 -14.95
C THR A 158 -8.53 0.87 -13.68
N ILE A 159 -7.55 0.08 -13.24
CA ILE A 159 -6.72 0.34 -12.07
C ILE A 159 -5.64 1.37 -12.44
N SER A 160 -5.45 2.37 -11.58
CA SER A 160 -4.39 3.36 -11.77
C SER A 160 -3.01 2.77 -11.56
N ARG A 161 -2.01 3.27 -12.31
CA ARG A 161 -0.59 2.88 -12.15
C ARG A 161 -0.09 3.08 -10.73
N TYR A 162 -0.47 4.22 -10.13
CA TYR A 162 -0.21 4.60 -8.74
C TYR A 162 -1.58 4.94 -8.13
N ALA A 163 -2.24 3.95 -7.54
CA ALA A 163 -3.66 4.02 -7.22
C ALA A 163 -3.94 4.70 -5.88
N CYS A 164 -3.23 4.30 -4.83
CA CYS A 164 -3.37 4.88 -3.50
C CYS A 164 -2.09 4.74 -2.68
N ARG A 165 -2.05 5.48 -1.58
CA ARG A 165 -1.06 5.38 -0.51
C ARG A 165 -1.76 4.97 0.78
N ILE A 166 -1.10 4.15 1.58
CA ILE A 166 -1.46 3.89 2.97
C ILE A 166 -0.32 4.45 3.82
N LEU A 167 -0.64 5.39 4.70
CA LEU A 167 0.29 5.92 5.69
C LEU A 167 -0.05 5.31 7.04
N CYS A 168 0.94 4.70 7.68
CA CYS A 168 0.81 4.13 9.02
C CYS A 168 1.63 4.97 10.00
N ASP A 169 1.02 5.35 11.12
CA ASP A 169 1.72 6.00 12.23
C ASP A 169 2.75 5.02 12.82
N ARG A 170 4.02 5.44 12.98
CA ARG A 170 5.10 4.62 13.54
C ARG A 170 5.01 4.46 15.06
N ARG A 171 4.14 5.23 15.70
CA ARG A 171 3.88 5.20 17.16
C ARG A 171 2.48 4.61 17.43
N PRO A 172 2.26 3.94 18.57
CA PRO A 172 0.93 3.52 19.00
C PRO A 172 -0.09 4.68 18.92
N PRO A 173 -1.33 4.42 18.47
CA PRO A 173 -1.93 3.11 18.20
C PRO A 173 -1.71 2.59 16.75
N TYR A 174 -0.71 3.11 16.04
CA TYR A 174 -0.33 2.66 14.69
C TYR A 174 -1.42 2.82 13.64
N ILE A 175 -2.14 3.94 13.72
CA ILE A 175 -3.26 4.25 12.84
C ILE A 175 -2.81 4.20 11.39
N ALA A 176 -3.58 3.50 10.56
CA ALA A 176 -3.41 3.47 9.12
C ALA A 176 -4.46 4.35 8.43
N ARG A 177 -4.01 5.21 7.52
CA ARG A 177 -4.86 6.12 6.74
C ARG A 177 -4.62 5.91 5.25
N ILE A 178 -5.70 5.92 4.48
CA ILE A 178 -5.62 5.81 3.02
C ILE A 178 -5.73 7.17 2.36
N TYR A 179 -4.96 7.36 1.29
CA TYR A 179 -4.96 8.54 0.45
C TYR A 179 -5.09 8.11 -1.00
N ALA A 180 -5.88 8.83 -1.78
CA ALA A 180 -5.94 8.57 -3.21
C ALA A 180 -4.65 9.00 -3.91
N ALA A 181 -4.37 8.33 -5.04
CA ALA A 181 -3.14 8.43 -5.82
C ALA A 181 -1.87 7.95 -5.08
N GLY A 182 -0.87 7.57 -5.87
CA GLY A 182 0.51 7.37 -5.42
C GLY A 182 1.47 8.22 -6.24
N PHE A 183 2.64 8.49 -5.67
CA PHE A 183 3.73 9.20 -6.33
C PHE A 183 4.35 8.32 -7.41
N ASP A 184 4.61 8.94 -8.57
CA ASP A 184 5.29 8.33 -9.70
C ASP A 184 6.83 8.34 -9.54
N ALA A 185 7.57 7.84 -10.54
CA ALA A 185 9.03 7.75 -10.47
C ALA A 185 9.73 9.12 -10.34
N SER A 186 9.01 10.21 -10.63
CA SER A 186 9.46 11.59 -10.39
C SER A 186 9.05 12.11 -9.00
N SER A 187 8.59 11.24 -8.11
CA SER A 187 8.05 11.58 -6.79
C SER A 187 6.86 12.54 -6.86
N ASN A 188 6.06 12.49 -7.95
CA ASN A 188 4.97 13.43 -8.19
C ASN A 188 3.61 12.72 -8.33
N ILE A 189 2.55 13.37 -7.83
CA ILE A 189 1.15 13.05 -8.15
C ILE A 189 0.63 14.12 -9.09
N PHE A 190 0.18 13.74 -10.28
CA PHE A 190 -0.34 14.67 -11.27
C PHE A 190 -1.87 14.62 -11.37
N LEU A 191 -2.51 15.75 -11.07
CA LEU A 191 -3.94 16.00 -11.25
C LEU A 191 -4.14 17.00 -12.39
N GLY A 192 -4.42 16.47 -13.58
CA GLY A 192 -4.60 17.25 -14.80
C GLY A 192 -5.87 18.12 -14.81
N GLU A 193 -6.08 18.83 -15.92
CA GLU A 193 -7.22 19.74 -16.11
C GLU A 193 -8.58 19.06 -15.87
N ARG A 194 -8.71 17.79 -16.27
CA ARG A 194 -9.92 16.95 -16.12
C ARG A 194 -10.02 16.24 -14.77
N ALA A 195 -9.19 16.55 -13.79
CA ALA A 195 -9.36 16.03 -12.43
C ALA A 195 -10.23 16.99 -11.62
N ALA A 196 -11.15 16.45 -10.82
CA ALA A 196 -11.89 17.21 -9.83
C ALA A 196 -10.90 17.71 -8.77
N LYS A 197 -10.80 19.03 -8.60
CA LYS A 197 -9.87 19.69 -7.69
C LYS A 197 -10.45 21.01 -7.25
N TRP A 198 -10.16 21.40 -6.03
CA TRP A 198 -10.74 22.60 -5.42
C TRP A 198 -9.80 23.15 -4.35
N ARG A 199 -10.00 24.42 -4.02
CA ARG A 199 -9.46 24.98 -2.79
C ARG A 199 -10.36 24.58 -1.63
N THR A 200 -9.77 24.08 -0.56
CA THR A 200 -10.48 23.80 0.69
C THR A 200 -10.69 25.10 1.48
N PRO A 201 -11.61 25.13 2.47
CA PRO A 201 -11.93 26.35 3.22
C PRO A 201 -10.75 26.97 3.98
N ASP A 202 -9.77 26.16 4.35
CA ASP A 202 -8.49 26.55 4.97
C ASP A 202 -7.45 27.09 3.96
N GLY A 203 -7.82 27.20 2.68
CA GLY A 203 -6.96 27.72 1.62
C GLY A 203 -6.00 26.68 1.01
N LEU A 204 -6.04 25.44 1.49
CA LEU A 204 -5.26 24.34 0.90
C LEU A 204 -5.87 23.85 -0.43
N MET A 205 -5.18 22.94 -1.11
CA MET A 205 -5.65 22.29 -2.33
C MET A 205 -5.99 20.83 -2.02
N ASP A 206 -7.06 20.33 -2.64
CA ASP A 206 -7.41 18.92 -2.64
C ASP A 206 -7.99 18.52 -4.00
N GLY A 207 -8.13 17.23 -4.23
CA GLY A 207 -8.68 16.71 -5.47
C GLY A 207 -8.94 15.21 -5.44
N LEU A 208 -9.60 14.74 -6.49
CA LEU A 208 -9.92 13.34 -6.70
C LEU A 208 -9.19 12.83 -7.94
N THR A 209 -8.77 11.57 -7.90
CA THR A 209 -8.26 10.87 -9.08
C THR A 209 -9.40 10.64 -10.08
N THR A 210 -9.07 10.40 -11.35
CA THR A 210 -10.08 10.24 -12.41
C THR A 210 -11.12 9.18 -12.06
N ASN A 211 -10.71 7.99 -11.59
CA ASN A 211 -11.62 6.87 -11.32
C ASN A 211 -12.03 6.74 -9.85
N GLY A 212 -11.45 7.55 -8.96
CA GLY A 212 -11.67 7.49 -7.52
C GLY A 212 -10.98 6.33 -6.81
N VAL A 213 -10.77 6.49 -5.51
CA VAL A 213 -10.42 5.42 -4.57
C VAL A 213 -11.55 5.33 -3.57
N LEU A 214 -12.20 4.17 -3.50
CA LEU A 214 -13.40 3.98 -2.69
C LEU A 214 -13.09 3.11 -1.47
N VAL A 215 -13.66 3.47 -0.33
CA VAL A 215 -13.54 2.74 0.94
C VAL A 215 -14.94 2.51 1.51
N MET A 216 -15.12 1.33 2.11
CA MET A 216 -16.30 0.96 2.88
C MET A 216 -15.86 0.32 4.18
N HIS A 217 -16.30 0.86 5.30
CA HIS A 217 -16.19 0.20 6.61
C HIS A 217 -17.48 -0.58 6.85
N PRO A 218 -17.44 -1.92 6.95
CA PRO A 218 -18.64 -2.69 7.24
C PRO A 218 -19.20 -2.30 8.62
N ALA A 219 -20.53 -2.23 8.72
CA ALA A 219 -21.19 -1.99 9.99
C ALA A 219 -21.07 -3.27 10.85
N GLY A 220 -20.61 -3.13 12.10
CA GLY A 220 -20.33 -4.29 12.96
C GLY A 220 -18.96 -4.94 12.76
N GLY A 221 -18.08 -4.33 11.94
CA GLY A 221 -16.70 -4.79 11.75
C GLY A 221 -16.57 -5.95 10.78
N PHE A 222 -15.65 -6.88 11.04
CA PHE A 222 -15.46 -8.11 10.26
C PHE A 222 -15.89 -9.34 11.07
N SER A 223 -17.16 -9.37 11.45
CA SER A 223 -17.84 -10.46 12.19
C SER A 223 -18.98 -11.09 11.38
N GLU A 224 -19.56 -12.21 11.83
CA GLU A 224 -20.68 -12.85 11.14
C GLU A 224 -21.93 -11.95 11.04
N ASP A 225 -22.13 -11.06 12.02
CA ASP A 225 -23.25 -10.11 12.07
C ASP A 225 -22.99 -8.83 11.27
N SER A 226 -21.93 -8.79 10.45
CA SER A 226 -21.54 -7.58 9.74
C SER A 226 -22.51 -7.26 8.61
N ALA A 227 -22.95 -6.02 8.55
CA ALA A 227 -23.73 -5.50 7.44
C ALA A 227 -22.85 -4.67 6.49
N PRO A 228 -23.20 -4.61 5.19
CA PRO A 228 -22.50 -3.73 4.26
C PRO A 228 -22.51 -2.28 4.75
N GLY A 229 -21.34 -1.67 4.75
CA GLY A 229 -21.19 -0.25 5.03
C GLY A 229 -21.61 0.64 3.87
N VAL A 230 -21.40 1.94 4.04
CA VAL A 230 -21.59 2.90 2.94
C VAL A 230 -20.26 3.18 2.26
N TRP A 231 -20.23 3.05 0.94
CA TRP A 231 -19.07 3.44 0.14
C TRP A 231 -18.84 4.96 0.20
N ARG A 232 -17.57 5.32 0.36
CA ARG A 232 -17.05 6.69 0.37
C ARG A 232 -15.89 6.81 -0.58
N GLU A 233 -15.71 8.01 -1.12
CA GLU A 233 -14.57 8.34 -1.96
C GLU A 233 -13.53 9.10 -1.16
N ILE A 234 -12.28 8.69 -1.31
CA ILE A 234 -11.13 9.28 -0.61
C ILE A 234 -10.42 10.25 -1.55
N SER A 235 -10.08 11.43 -1.03
CA SER A 235 -9.33 12.43 -1.80
C SER A 235 -7.83 12.19 -1.75
N VAL A 236 -7.10 12.93 -2.57
CA VAL A 236 -5.63 12.87 -2.62
C VAL A 236 -5.01 13.37 -1.30
N CYS A 237 -5.70 14.25 -0.58
CA CYS A 237 -5.31 14.71 0.76
C CYS A 237 -5.95 13.89 1.91
N GLY A 238 -6.68 12.81 1.61
CA GLY A 238 -7.22 11.89 2.62
C GLY A 238 -8.57 12.30 3.22
N ASN A 239 -9.25 13.30 2.65
CA ASN A 239 -10.59 13.68 3.06
C ASN A 239 -11.63 12.69 2.51
N VAL A 240 -12.74 12.53 3.25
CA VAL A 240 -13.79 11.55 2.95
C VAL A 240 -15.01 12.24 2.32
N TYR A 241 -15.43 11.78 1.16
CA TYR A 241 -16.56 12.29 0.42
C TYR A 241 -17.62 11.21 0.17
N THR A 242 -18.87 11.60 -0.02
CA THR A 242 -19.87 10.72 -0.62
C THR A 242 -19.45 10.37 -2.05
N LEU A 243 -20.06 9.33 -2.63
CA LEU A 243 -19.87 9.02 -4.03
C LEU A 243 -20.30 10.18 -4.93
N ARG A 244 -19.69 10.26 -6.12
CA ARG A 244 -20.15 11.10 -7.23
C ARG A 244 -21.41 10.50 -7.85
N ASP A 245 -22.11 11.30 -8.64
CA ASP A 245 -23.32 10.84 -9.38
C ASP A 245 -23.00 9.69 -10.35
N SER A 246 -21.81 9.69 -10.94
CA SER A 246 -21.31 8.60 -11.76
C SER A 246 -19.80 8.44 -11.62
N ARG A 247 -19.29 7.24 -11.92
CA ARG A 247 -17.85 6.98 -11.90
C ARG A 247 -17.16 7.95 -12.87
N SER A 248 -16.09 8.58 -12.40
CA SER A 248 -15.30 9.54 -13.16
C SER A 248 -15.99 10.88 -13.51
N ALA A 249 -17.15 11.17 -12.90
CA ALA A 249 -17.76 12.49 -12.96
C ALA A 249 -16.80 13.58 -12.44
N GLN A 250 -16.86 14.78 -13.02
CA GLN A 250 -16.03 15.91 -12.57
C GLN A 250 -16.50 16.52 -11.24
N GLN A 251 -17.78 16.32 -10.92
CA GLN A 251 -18.37 16.81 -9.68
C GLN A 251 -18.02 15.87 -8.53
N ARG A 252 -17.41 16.42 -7.48
CA ARG A 252 -17.16 15.69 -6.23
C ARG A 252 -18.45 15.43 -5.48
N GLY A 253 -18.48 14.38 -4.67
CA GLY A 253 -19.52 14.20 -3.66
C GLY A 253 -19.46 15.24 -2.53
N LYS A 254 -20.36 15.09 -1.56
CA LYS A 254 -20.41 15.93 -0.36
C LYS A 254 -19.34 15.49 0.64
N LEU A 255 -18.68 16.45 1.29
CA LEU A 255 -17.73 16.15 2.37
C LEU A 255 -18.46 15.50 3.55
N VAL A 256 -17.90 14.42 4.09
CA VAL A 256 -18.45 13.69 5.23
C VAL A 256 -17.65 14.02 6.49
N GLY A 257 -18.34 14.49 7.55
CA GLY A 257 -17.72 14.78 8.84
C GLY A 257 -16.99 16.12 8.96
N GLY A 258 -17.20 17.05 8.02
CA GLY A 258 -16.59 18.38 8.09
C GLY A 258 -17.42 19.38 8.89
N LEU A 259 -17.09 19.59 10.18
CA LEU A 259 -17.32 20.81 10.98
C LEU A 259 -16.53 20.77 12.32
N HIS A 260 -15.31 21.33 12.34
CA HIS A 260 -14.69 22.20 13.38
C HIS A 260 -13.20 22.49 13.00
N PRO A 261 -12.57 23.59 13.50
CA PRO A 261 -11.24 24.05 13.09
C PRO A 261 -10.19 22.99 13.44
N PRO A 262 -8.97 23.06 12.88
CA PRO A 262 -7.95 22.07 13.16
C PRO A 262 -7.77 22.00 14.67
N PRO A 263 -7.96 20.84 15.32
CA PRO A 263 -7.18 20.65 16.51
C PRO A 263 -5.73 20.68 16.02
N SER A 264 -4.87 21.39 16.74
CA SER A 264 -3.41 21.22 16.72
C SER A 264 -2.98 19.91 16.04
N PRO A 265 -1.99 19.89 15.12
CA PRO A 265 -1.77 18.98 13.96
C PRO A 265 -1.89 17.44 14.17
N ARG A 266 -2.88 16.97 14.94
CA ARG A 266 -2.96 15.66 15.57
C ARG A 266 -4.39 15.16 15.78
N SER A 267 -5.41 15.79 15.23
CA SER A 267 -6.74 15.14 15.21
C SER A 267 -7.54 15.48 13.96
N HIS A 268 -7.59 14.52 13.04
CA HIS A 268 -8.61 14.46 12.01
C HIS A 268 -9.72 13.51 12.48
N PRO A 269 -10.99 13.71 12.06
CA PRO A 269 -12.08 12.83 12.44
C PRO A 269 -11.79 11.38 12.01
N SER A 270 -11.99 10.46 12.96
CA SER A 270 -11.72 9.01 12.89
C SER A 270 -12.38 8.33 11.67
N TRP A 271 -11.60 8.19 10.60
CA TRP A 271 -11.82 7.23 9.52
C TRP A 271 -10.58 6.37 9.33
N ASP A 272 -10.00 5.98 10.47
CA ASP A 272 -8.86 5.09 10.54
C ASP A 272 -9.22 3.75 9.89
N LEU A 273 -8.35 3.22 9.05
CA LEU A 273 -8.51 1.85 8.56
C LEU A 273 -8.44 0.94 9.77
N GLN A 274 -9.56 0.33 10.13
CA GLN A 274 -9.56 -0.73 11.13
C GLN A 274 -8.92 -1.96 10.51
N ILE A 275 -7.60 -2.06 10.63
CA ILE A 275 -6.88 -3.23 10.18
C ILE A 275 -7.04 -4.29 11.26
N CYS A 276 -7.52 -5.48 10.88
CA CYS A 276 -7.77 -6.57 11.82
C CYS A 276 -6.50 -6.88 12.64
N PRO A 277 -6.55 -6.85 13.98
CA PRO A 277 -5.51 -7.47 14.79
C PRO A 277 -5.52 -8.98 14.52
N SER A 278 -4.34 -9.57 14.43
CA SER A 278 -4.18 -11.00 14.19
C SER A 278 -4.82 -11.78 15.35
N PRO A 279 -5.51 -12.92 15.12
CA PRO A 279 -5.90 -13.79 16.23
C PRO A 279 -4.64 -14.31 16.92
N CYS A 280 -4.58 -14.18 18.25
CA CYS A 280 -3.53 -14.80 19.07
C CYS A 280 -3.46 -16.31 18.79
N PRO A 281 -2.27 -16.93 18.78
CA PRO A 281 -2.18 -18.38 18.71
C PRO A 281 -2.84 -18.97 19.96
N SER A 282 -3.84 -19.82 19.73
CA SER A 282 -4.57 -20.57 20.75
C SER A 282 -3.55 -21.30 21.65
N GLN A 283 -3.63 -21.07 22.95
CA GLN A 283 -2.91 -21.88 23.93
C GLN A 283 -3.29 -23.36 23.74
N GLU A 284 -2.28 -24.24 23.68
CA GLU A 284 -2.47 -25.68 23.74
C GLU A 284 -3.26 -26.03 25.00
N VAL A 285 -4.48 -26.52 24.82
CA VAL A 285 -5.25 -27.15 25.89
C VAL A 285 -4.64 -28.52 26.13
N VAL A 286 -3.83 -28.64 27.19
CA VAL A 286 -3.39 -29.92 27.74
C VAL A 286 -4.63 -30.69 28.22
N SER A 287 -4.96 -31.77 27.52
CA SER A 287 -6.08 -32.64 27.83
C SER A 287 -5.73 -33.57 29.00
N SER A 288 -6.49 -33.46 30.10
CA SER A 288 -6.48 -34.45 31.19
C SER A 288 -7.37 -35.64 30.83
N PRO A 289 -7.07 -36.88 31.27
CA PRO A 289 -7.81 -38.07 30.85
C PRO A 289 -9.15 -38.22 31.60
N PRO A 290 -10.19 -38.80 30.97
CA PRO A 290 -11.48 -39.00 31.63
C PRO A 290 -11.51 -40.28 32.49
N ALA A 291 -12.21 -40.17 33.62
CA ALA A 291 -12.50 -41.25 34.55
C ALA A 291 -13.54 -42.24 34.00
N ARG A 292 -13.43 -43.50 34.47
CA ARG A 292 -14.25 -44.66 34.08
C ARG A 292 -15.66 -44.61 34.69
N GLY A 293 -16.66 -45.01 33.91
CA GLY A 293 -17.99 -45.39 34.37
C GLY A 293 -18.85 -45.91 33.21
N SER A 294 -19.13 -47.21 33.22
CA SER A 294 -19.86 -48.01 32.22
C SER A 294 -21.29 -48.36 32.72
N PRO A 295 -22.08 -49.22 32.06
CA PRO A 295 -22.70 -49.08 30.74
C PRO A 295 -24.22 -49.42 30.76
N THR A 296 -25.02 -48.95 29.79
CA THR A 296 -26.18 -49.71 29.26
C THR A 296 -26.69 -49.12 27.95
N GLY A 297 -27.00 -49.97 26.95
CA GLY A 297 -28.07 -49.69 25.99
C GLY A 297 -27.67 -49.55 24.52
N SER A 298 -27.50 -50.69 23.85
CA SER A 298 -27.24 -50.87 22.42
C SER A 298 -28.26 -50.21 21.49
N ARG A 299 -27.79 -49.54 20.43
CA ARG A 299 -28.28 -49.71 19.04
C ARG A 299 -27.25 -49.18 18.04
N CYS A 300 -26.55 -50.10 17.40
CA CYS A 300 -25.71 -49.83 16.23
C CYS A 300 -26.56 -49.29 15.06
N ARG A 301 -26.13 -48.18 14.48
CA ARG A 301 -26.37 -47.87 13.07
C ARG A 301 -25.04 -47.50 12.44
N LEU A 302 -24.57 -48.39 11.56
CA LEU A 302 -23.52 -48.13 10.58
C LEU A 302 -23.87 -46.87 9.78
N LEU A 303 -22.94 -45.92 9.66
CA LEU A 303 -22.82 -45.08 8.47
C LEU A 303 -21.35 -44.71 8.25
N HIS A 304 -20.93 -44.94 7.01
CA HIS A 304 -19.59 -44.79 6.47
C HIS A 304 -19.10 -43.34 6.47
N ARG A 305 -17.78 -43.19 6.67
CA ARG A 305 -16.91 -42.05 6.32
C ARG A 305 -17.45 -41.13 5.21
N GLY A 306 -17.48 -39.83 5.48
CA GLY A 306 -17.48 -38.78 4.45
C GLY A 306 -18.05 -37.45 4.91
N ASP A 307 -17.49 -36.80 5.94
CA ASP A 307 -17.89 -35.43 6.27
C ASP A 307 -17.28 -34.43 5.28
N GLN A 308 -18.12 -34.05 4.32
CA GLN A 308 -18.01 -32.81 3.57
C GLN A 308 -18.25 -31.64 4.54
N ALA A 309 -17.19 -30.93 4.91
CA ALA A 309 -17.35 -29.59 5.46
C ALA A 309 -17.88 -28.68 4.35
N THR A 310 -19.15 -28.32 4.48
CA THR A 310 -19.87 -27.42 3.57
C THR A 310 -19.33 -26.01 3.79
N VAL A 311 -18.42 -25.56 2.92
CA VAL A 311 -17.98 -24.16 2.88
C VAL A 311 -19.15 -23.32 2.34
N PRO A 312 -19.54 -22.21 3.00
CA PRO A 312 -20.62 -21.37 2.51
C PRO A 312 -20.26 -20.80 1.13
N LYS A 313 -21.09 -21.13 0.14
CA LYS A 313 -21.03 -20.55 -1.20
C LYS A 313 -21.38 -19.07 -1.12
N TYR A 314 -20.38 -18.20 -1.13
CA TYR A 314 -20.58 -16.79 -1.40
C TYR A 314 -21.02 -16.63 -2.87
N HIS A 315 -22.31 -16.40 -3.08
CA HIS A 315 -22.82 -15.94 -4.38
C HIS A 315 -22.47 -14.47 -4.54
N PRO A 316 -21.71 -14.06 -5.58
CA PRO A 316 -21.53 -12.65 -5.87
C PRO A 316 -22.85 -12.10 -6.43
N CYS A 317 -23.48 -11.20 -5.68
CA CYS A 317 -24.63 -10.43 -6.14
C CYS A 317 -24.14 -9.39 -7.15
N TRP A 318 -24.10 -9.77 -8.43
CA TRP A 318 -23.92 -8.83 -9.52
C TRP A 318 -25.26 -8.12 -9.78
N ARG A 319 -25.42 -6.88 -9.31
CA ARG A 319 -26.39 -5.97 -9.93
C ARG A 319 -25.71 -5.28 -11.11
N SER A 320 -26.02 -5.78 -12.30
CA SER A 320 -25.94 -4.98 -13.52
C SER A 320 -27.02 -3.91 -13.42
N MET A 321 -26.63 -2.63 -13.37
CA MET A 321 -27.52 -1.53 -13.70
C MET A 321 -27.00 -0.96 -15.02
N GLY A 322 -27.73 -1.24 -16.09
CA GLY A 322 -27.70 -0.44 -17.31
C GLY A 322 -28.52 0.83 -17.14
#